data_AF-A0A941B2W0-F1
#
_entry.id   AF-A0A941B2W0-F1
#
_cell.length_a   1.000
_cell.length_b   1.000
_cell.length_c   1.000
_cell.angle_alpha   90.00
_cell.angle_beta   90.00
_cell.angle_gamma   90.00
#
_symmetry.space_group_name_H-M   'P 1'
#
loop_
_entity.id
_entity.type
_entity.pdbx_description
1 polymer ?
#
loop_
_entity_poly.entity_id
_entity_poly.type
_entity_poly.pdbx_seq_one_letter_code
_entity_poly.pdbx_strand_id
1 'polypeptide(L)'
;MSDVLAIAIATTVVVLIAGAVTYPIARLDLTPTGALLATGGAVVAVGAGWLLTLFHALLGFTVALIIYLATRNRLPTTKAMLTAGATYAATTALSVAALMVALSGM
;
A
#
# COMPACT_ATOMS: atom_id res chain seq x y z
N MET A 1 -3.55 -21.27 10.33
CA MET A 1 -3.86 -20.59 9.05
C MET A 1 -2.53 -20.26 8.39
N SER A 2 -2.33 -20.55 7.11
CA SER A 2 -1.09 -20.19 6.42
C SER A 2 -1.05 -18.69 6.09
N ASP A 3 0.13 -18.09 6.01
CA ASP A 3 0.30 -16.67 5.67
C ASP A 3 -0.33 -16.32 4.32
N VAL A 4 -0.22 -17.23 3.36
CA VAL A 4 -0.86 -17.12 2.04
C VAL A 4 -2.37 -17.04 2.15
N LEU A 5 -2.99 -17.86 3.02
CA LEU A 5 -4.44 -17.83 3.25
C LEU A 5 -4.87 -16.53 3.94
N ALA A 6 -4.07 -16.01 4.88
CA ALA A 6 -4.34 -14.74 5.53
C ALA A 6 -4.31 -13.55 4.54
N ILE A 7 -3.30 -13.50 3.67
CA ILE A 7 -3.17 -12.47 2.62
C ILE A 7 -4.33 -12.56 1.63
N ALA A 8 -4.71 -13.78 1.22
CA ALA A 8 -5.83 -13.99 0.31
C ALA A 8 -7.16 -13.50 0.92
N ILE A 9 -7.41 -13.82 2.20
CA ILE A 9 -8.61 -13.36 2.91
C ILE A 9 -8.62 -11.83 3.02
N ALA A 10 -7.53 -11.23 3.49
CA ALA A 10 -7.43 -9.77 3.63
C ALA A 10 -7.64 -9.06 2.28
N THR A 11 -7.00 -9.55 1.23
CA THR A 11 -7.15 -9.00 -0.13
C THR A 11 -8.59 -9.11 -0.60
N THR A 12 -9.23 -10.26 -0.38
CA THR A 12 -10.64 -10.49 -0.72
C THR A 12 -11.56 -9.51 0.00
N VAL A 13 -11.35 -9.28 1.30
CA VAL A 13 -12.15 -8.32 2.08
C VAL A 13 -12.00 -6.90 1.51
N VAL A 14 -10.77 -6.45 1.23
CA VAL A 14 -10.52 -5.11 0.68
C VAL A 14 -11.20 -4.92 -0.67
N VAL A 15 -11.09 -5.89 -1.59
CA VAL A 15 -11.71 -5.78 -2.91
C VAL A 15 -13.24 -5.87 -2.85
N LEU A 16 -13.80 -6.65 -1.93
CA LEU A 16 -15.25 -6.72 -1.72
C LEU A 16 -15.80 -5.39 -1.21
N ILE A 17 -15.11 -4.74 -0.27
CA ILE A 17 -15.50 -3.42 0.23
C ILE A 17 -15.46 -2.40 -0.92
N ALA A 18 -14.38 -2.40 -1.71
CA ALA A 18 -14.27 -1.51 -2.87
C ALA A 18 -15.43 -1.73 -3.84
N GLY A 19 -15.73 -2.97 -4.21
CA GLY A 19 -16.85 -3.29 -5.09
C GLY A 19 -18.21 -2.88 -4.51
N ALA A 20 -18.45 -3.16 -3.24
CA ALA A 20 -19.71 -2.86 -2.55
C ALA A 20 -19.96 -1.35 -2.42
N VAL A 21 -18.91 -0.54 -2.29
CA VAL A 21 -19.01 0.93 -2.24
C VAL A 21 -19.11 1.52 -3.65
N THR A 22 -18.28 1.07 -4.59
CA THR A 22 -18.23 1.65 -5.94
C THR A 22 -19.47 1.35 -6.76
N TYR A 23 -20.04 0.14 -6.68
CA TYR A 23 -21.20 -0.24 -7.48
C TYR A 23 -22.44 0.65 -7.28
N PRO A 24 -22.92 0.90 -6.05
CA PRO A 24 -24.09 1.75 -5.84
C PRO A 24 -23.84 3.18 -6.32
N ILE A 25 -22.62 3.71 -6.14
CA ILE A 25 -22.23 5.04 -6.64
C ILE A 25 -22.27 5.06 -8.18
N ALA A 26 -21.61 4.10 -8.83
CA ALA A 26 -21.56 4.01 -10.29
C ALA A 26 -22.96 3.81 -10.91
N ARG A 27 -23.87 3.14 -10.19
CA ARG A 27 -25.27 2.92 -10.64
C ARG A 27 -26.14 4.18 -10.61
N LEU A 28 -25.71 5.25 -9.94
CA LEU A 28 -26.40 6.55 -9.99
C LEU A 28 -26.31 7.18 -11.38
N ASP A 29 -25.18 6.99 -12.06
CA ASP A 29 -24.86 7.68 -13.32
C ASP A 29 -24.76 6.77 -14.54
N LEU A 30 -24.54 5.45 -14.35
CA LEU A 30 -24.27 4.51 -15.44
C LEU A 30 -25.34 3.42 -15.58
N THR A 31 -25.45 2.86 -16.79
CA THR A 31 -26.23 1.64 -17.05
C THR A 31 -25.72 0.46 -16.21
N PRO A 32 -26.51 -0.60 -15.97
CA PRO A 32 -26.06 -1.75 -15.18
C PRO A 32 -24.73 -2.34 -15.66
N THR A 33 -24.59 -2.52 -16.98
CA THR A 33 -23.34 -3.02 -17.58
C THR A 33 -22.19 -2.04 -17.43
N GLY A 34 -22.43 -0.73 -17.64
CA GLY A 34 -21.41 0.30 -17.44
C GLY A 34 -20.92 0.40 -15.98
N ALA A 35 -21.85 0.31 -15.03
CA ALA A 35 -21.54 0.31 -13.61
C ALA A 35 -20.74 -0.93 -13.18
N LEU A 36 -21.08 -2.11 -13.72
CA LEU A 36 -20.30 -3.33 -13.47
C LEU A 36 -18.87 -3.22 -13.99
N LEU A 37 -18.67 -2.66 -15.18
CA LEU A 37 -17.33 -2.45 -15.74
C LEU A 37 -16.52 -1.45 -14.91
N ALA A 38 -17.10 -0.31 -14.54
CA ALA A 38 -16.43 0.69 -13.70
C ALA A 38 -16.07 0.11 -12.32
N THR A 39 -16.99 -0.63 -11.71
CA THR A 39 -16.76 -1.32 -10.43
C THR A 39 -15.68 -2.38 -10.55
N GLY A 40 -15.69 -3.18 -11.61
CA GLY A 40 -14.66 -4.18 -11.88
C GLY A 40 -13.27 -3.56 -12.02
N GLY A 41 -13.17 -2.45 -12.75
CA GLY A 41 -11.93 -1.67 -12.85
C GLY A 41 -11.43 -1.15 -11.51
N ALA A 42 -12.33 -0.56 -10.71
CA ALA A 42 -12.00 -0.07 -9.37
C ALA A 42 -11.54 -1.21 -8.43
N VAL A 43 -12.24 -2.35 -8.46
CA VAL A 43 -11.90 -3.56 -7.69
C VAL A 43 -10.49 -4.06 -8.03
N VAL A 44 -10.16 -4.15 -9.32
CA VAL A 44 -8.83 -4.57 -9.78
C VAL A 44 -7.77 -3.56 -9.35
N ALA A 45 -8.01 -2.26 -9.55
CA ALA A 45 -7.07 -1.21 -9.17
C ALA A 45 -6.80 -1.19 -7.65
N VAL A 46 -7.84 -1.30 -6.83
CA VAL A 46 -7.72 -1.35 -5.37
C VAL A 46 -7.01 -2.62 -4.92
N GLY A 47 -7.36 -3.79 -5.48
CA GLY A 47 -6.70 -5.05 -5.16
C GLY A 47 -5.21 -5.03 -5.49
N ALA A 48 -4.84 -4.52 -6.66
CA ALA A 48 -3.45 -4.36 -7.06
C ALA A 48 -2.71 -3.35 -6.15
N GLY A 49 -3.33 -2.20 -5.87
CA GLY A 49 -2.76 -1.18 -4.97
C GLY A 49 -2.53 -1.69 -3.55
N TRP A 50 -3.45 -2.49 -3.02
CA TRP A 50 -3.31 -3.15 -1.72
C TRP A 50 -2.10 -4.09 -1.67
N LEU A 51 -1.95 -4.97 -2.67
CA LEU A 51 -0.82 -5.89 -2.74
C LEU A 51 0.52 -5.16 -2.90
N LEU A 52 0.56 -4.11 -3.72
CA LEU A 52 1.73 -3.25 -3.86
C LEU A 52 2.09 -2.55 -2.55
N THR A 53 1.08 -2.11 -1.78
CA THR A 53 1.30 -1.51 -0.45
C THR A 53 1.91 -2.50 0.52
N LEU A 54 1.40 -3.74 0.58
CA LEU A 54 1.99 -4.81 1.38
C LEU A 54 3.45 -5.10 0.96
N PHE A 55 3.70 -5.18 -0.34
CA PHE A 55 5.05 -5.39 -0.86
C PHE A 55 5.99 -4.23 -0.51
N HIS A 56 5.52 -2.98 -0.61
CA HIS A 56 6.29 -1.80 -0.20
C HIS A 56 6.61 -1.84 1.31
N ALA A 57 5.66 -2.24 2.16
CA ALA A 57 5.91 -2.39 3.59
C ALA A 57 6.98 -3.45 3.89
N LEU A 58 6.97 -4.58 3.17
CA LEU A 58 7.99 -5.64 3.31
C LEU A 58 9.39 -5.17 2.85
N LEU A 59 9.47 -4.49 1.70
CA LEU A 59 10.71 -3.88 1.23
C LEU A 59 11.21 -2.83 2.23
N GLY A 60 10.30 -1.96 2.69
CA GLY A 60 10.56 -0.95 3.70
C GLY A 60 11.13 -1.53 5.00
N PHE A 61 10.53 -2.60 5.49
CA PHE A 61 11.03 -3.34 6.64
C PHE A 61 12.43 -3.92 6.39
N THR A 62 12.67 -4.49 5.20
CA THR A 62 13.98 -5.05 4.84
C THR A 62 15.06 -3.96 4.80
N VAL A 63 14.77 -2.81 4.20
CA VAL A 63 15.68 -1.65 4.16
C VAL A 63 15.92 -1.10 5.56
N ALA A 64 14.86 -0.94 6.37
CA ALA A 64 14.99 -0.51 7.76
C ALA A 64 15.85 -1.48 8.58
N LEU A 65 15.70 -2.79 8.37
CA LEU A 65 16.52 -3.81 9.01
C LEU A 65 17.99 -3.68 8.60
N ILE A 66 18.29 -3.47 7.31
CA ILE A 66 19.66 -3.24 6.82
C ILE A 66 20.27 -2.01 7.50
N ILE A 67 19.52 -0.90 7.57
CA ILE A 67 19.98 0.34 8.23
C ILE A 67 20.23 0.11 9.72
N TYR A 68 19.33 -0.61 10.40
CA TYR A 68 19.51 -0.98 11.79
C TYR A 68 20.79 -1.79 11.99
N LEU A 69 21.01 -2.85 11.20
CA LEU A 69 22.21 -3.69 11.30
C LEU A 69 23.50 -2.90 11.02
N ALA A 70 23.47 -2.00 10.04
CA ALA A 70 24.61 -1.13 9.71
C ALA A 70 24.94 -0.13 10.83
N THR A 71 23.92 0.37 11.54
CA THR A 71 24.09 1.39 12.58
C THR A 71 24.26 0.81 13.99
N ARG A 72 23.82 -0.42 14.23
CA ARG A 72 23.91 -1.15 15.52
C ARG A 72 25.33 -1.21 16.08
N ASN A 73 26.34 -1.35 15.22
CA ASN A 73 27.73 -1.43 15.67
C ASN A 73 28.30 -0.06 16.09
N ARG A 74 27.58 1.02 15.82
CA ARG A 74 27.99 2.41 16.07
C ARG A 74 27.07 3.15 17.04
N LEU A 75 25.83 2.67 17.23
CA LEU A 75 24.80 3.31 18.05
C LEU A 75 24.21 2.32 19.07
N PRO A 76 23.78 2.81 20.25
CA PRO A 76 22.93 2.04 21.15
C PRO A 76 21.67 1.53 20.44
N THR A 77 21.18 0.35 20.81
CA THR A 77 20.05 -0.35 20.17
C THR A 77 18.85 0.57 19.92
N THR A 78 18.41 1.32 20.93
CA THR A 78 17.28 2.25 20.82
C THR A 78 17.52 3.35 19.77
N LYS A 79 18.74 3.89 19.70
CA LYS A 79 19.10 4.92 18.72
C LYS A 79 19.18 4.33 17.31
N ALA A 80 19.78 3.15 17.14
CA ALA A 80 19.82 2.45 15.87
C ALA A 80 18.41 2.14 15.33
N MET A 81 17.50 1.71 16.21
CA MET A 81 16.10 1.41 15.87
C MET A 81 15.33 2.68 15.46
N LEU A 82 15.52 3.79 16.18
CA LEU A 82 14.97 5.09 15.80
C LEU A 82 15.52 5.58 14.46
N THR A 83 16.82 5.43 14.21
CA THR A 83 17.43 5.81 12.94
C THR A 83 16.85 5.01 11.77
N ALA A 84 16.71 3.69 11.92
CA ALA A 84 16.10 2.83 10.92
C ALA A 84 14.64 3.22 10.64
N GLY A 85 13.82 3.37 11.68
CA GLY A 85 12.41 3.75 11.55
C GLY A 85 12.23 5.16 10.94
N ALA A 86 13.01 6.14 11.41
CA ALA A 86 12.96 7.51 10.89
C ALA A 86 13.40 7.59 9.42
N THR A 87 14.42 6.81 9.04
CA THR A 87 14.89 6.76 7.64
C THR A 87 13.83 6.15 6.74
N TYR A 88 13.19 5.06 7.17
CA TYR A 88 12.07 4.48 6.42
C TYR A 88 10.92 5.49 6.26
N ALA A 89 10.45 6.08 7.36
CA ALA A 89 9.37 7.07 7.31
C ALA A 89 9.70 8.27 6.40
N ALA A 90 10.92 8.82 6.50
CA ALA A 90 11.36 9.94 5.69
C ALA A 90 11.45 9.58 4.20
N THR A 91 12.00 8.42 3.86
CA THR A 91 12.13 7.98 2.46
C THR A 91 10.77 7.66 1.83
N THR A 92 9.85 7.05 2.58
CA THR A 92 8.46 6.87 2.14
C THR A 92 7.78 8.21 1.90
N ALA A 93 7.88 9.16 2.85
CA ALA A 93 7.29 10.48 2.71
C ALA A 93 7.85 11.25 1.49
N LEU A 94 9.15 11.20 1.25
CA LEU A 94 9.80 11.80 0.08
C LEU A 94 9.34 11.14 -1.23
N SER A 95 9.16 9.82 -1.25
CA SER A 95 8.65 9.09 -2.42
C SER A 95 7.22 9.50 -2.75
N VAL A 96 6.37 9.64 -1.72
CA VAL A 96 4.99 10.15 -1.88
C VAL A 96 5.00 11.60 -2.36
N ALA A 97 5.85 12.46 -1.79
CA ALA A 97 5.97 13.85 -2.23
C ALA A 97 6.41 13.95 -3.70
N ALA A 98 7.41 13.15 -4.10
CA ALA A 98 7.87 13.09 -5.49
C ALA A 98 6.76 12.63 -6.46
N LEU A 99 5.98 11.62 -6.06
CA LEU A 99 4.82 11.17 -6.83
C LEU A 99 3.76 12.27 -6.97
N MET A 100 3.45 12.99 -5.88
CA MET A 100 2.49 14.10 -5.91
C MET A 100 2.95 15.23 -6.83
N VAL A 101 4.24 15.58 -6.81
CA VAL A 101 4.81 16.57 -7.75
C VAL A 101 4.64 16.09 -9.19
N ALA A 102 4.99 14.83 -9.49
CA ALA A 102 4.85 14.27 -10.83
C ALA A 102 3.39 14.30 -11.34
N LEU A 103 2.43 13.96 -10.48
CA LEU A 103 1.01 13.98 -10.82
C LEU A 103 0.44 15.39 -10.96
N SER A 104 0.96 16.38 -10.23
CA SER A 104 0.50 17.78 -10.32
C SER A 104 0.90 18.49 -11.62
N GLY A 105 1.85 17.94 -12.37
CA GLY A 105 2.27 18.43 -13.68
C GLY A 105 1.56 17.77 -14.88
N MET A 106 0.67 16.81 -14.63
CA MET A 106 -0.18 16.15 -15.63
C MET A 106 -1.57 16.78 -15.66
#